data_AF-A0A428AN12-F1
#
_entry.id   AF-A0A428AN12-F1
#
_cell.length_a   1.000
_cell.length_b   1.000
_cell.length_c   1.000
_cell.angle_alpha   90.00
_cell.angle_beta   90.00
_cell.angle_gamma   90.00
#
_symmetry.space_group_name_H-M   'P 1'
#
loop_
_entity.id
_entity.type
_entity.pdbx_description
1 polymer ?
#
loop_
_entity_poly.entity_id
_entity_poly.type
_entity_poly.pdbx_seq_one_letter_code
_entity_poly.pdbx_strand_id
1 'polypeptide(L)'
;MNRIKELRENIGLSQEKLAKNLSINLRTLQRWENDETAIRKKNAEKIANYFNVSVPYLLGYTAEIDASSNWGKILSISSRDPDYEAVKAGKSIFQSLTPPNSDKILENNIFEYYVNFYKDGKTKNKHNLSEEDLEKFFGEQHISHSSSKRLNNFYQALAFLEAEEAAVLSCFSLLSKEKKAAVYEILAGLITPDNK
;
A
#
# COMPACT_ATOMS: atom_id res chain seq x y z
N MET A 1 10.39 -14.37 -16.49
CA MET A 1 10.58 -13.58 -15.27
C MET A 1 9.40 -12.66 -15.07
N ASN A 2 8.50 -13.05 -14.18
CA ASN A 2 7.38 -12.24 -13.71
C ASN A 2 7.69 -11.65 -12.33
N ARG A 3 6.85 -10.71 -11.86
CA ARG A 3 7.05 -9.95 -10.62
C ARG A 3 6.17 -10.43 -9.46
N ILE A 4 5.53 -11.61 -9.55
CA ILE A 4 4.58 -12.07 -8.53
C ILE A 4 5.25 -12.18 -7.16
N LYS A 5 6.41 -12.84 -7.14
CA LYS A 5 7.19 -13.04 -5.92
C LYS A 5 7.61 -11.72 -5.30
N GLU A 6 8.16 -10.81 -6.11
CA GLU A 6 8.57 -9.46 -5.71
C GLU A 6 7.40 -8.70 -5.08
N LEU A 7 6.28 -8.60 -5.81
CA LEU A 7 5.09 -7.90 -5.35
C LEU A 7 4.51 -8.50 -4.06
N ARG A 8 4.51 -9.82 -3.95
CA ARG A 8 4.07 -10.55 -2.76
C ARG A 8 4.96 -10.23 -1.55
N GLU A 9 6.27 -10.30 -1.71
CA GLU A 9 7.25 -10.09 -0.63
C GLU A 9 7.25 -8.64 -0.16
N ASN A 10 7.07 -7.70 -1.08
CA ASN A 10 6.97 -6.27 -0.79
C ASN A 10 5.80 -5.92 0.14
N ILE A 11 4.68 -6.63 0.06
CA ILE A 11 3.54 -6.46 0.97
C ILE A 11 3.54 -7.48 2.13
N GLY A 12 4.65 -8.21 2.32
CA GLY A 12 4.85 -9.14 3.42
C GLY A 12 3.93 -10.37 3.39
N LEU A 13 3.46 -10.80 2.22
CA LEU A 13 2.60 -11.97 2.09
C LEU A 13 3.40 -13.27 1.93
N SER A 14 2.92 -14.35 2.55
CA SER A 14 3.38 -15.71 2.23
C SER A 14 2.70 -16.22 0.95
N GLN A 15 3.28 -17.24 0.32
CA GLN A 15 2.69 -17.86 -0.87
C GLN A 15 1.30 -18.44 -0.56
N GLU A 16 1.12 -19.04 0.63
CA GLU A 16 -0.16 -19.59 1.09
C GLU A 16 -1.23 -18.51 1.22
N LYS A 17 -0.87 -17.36 1.78
CA LYS A 17 -1.81 -16.24 1.99
C LYS A 17 -2.23 -15.64 0.65
N LEU A 18 -1.29 -15.45 -0.27
CA LEU A 18 -1.60 -14.97 -1.63
C LEU A 18 -2.48 -15.97 -2.40
N ALA A 19 -2.13 -17.25 -2.37
CA ALA A 19 -2.90 -18.32 -3.01
C ALA A 19 -4.34 -18.37 -2.48
N LYS A 20 -4.52 -18.26 -1.17
CA LYS A 20 -5.84 -18.21 -0.53
C LYS A 20 -6.65 -16.99 -0.96
N ASN A 21 -6.05 -15.79 -0.91
CA ASN A 21 -6.71 -14.54 -1.28
C ASN A 21 -7.18 -14.54 -2.74
N LEU A 22 -6.36 -15.13 -3.62
CA LEU A 22 -6.68 -15.24 -5.03
C LEU A 22 -7.52 -16.48 -5.36
N SER A 23 -7.83 -17.35 -4.40
CA SER A 23 -8.47 -18.65 -4.67
C SER A 23 -7.73 -19.45 -5.76
N ILE A 24 -6.40 -19.48 -5.68
CA ILE A 24 -5.49 -20.19 -6.58
C ILE A 24 -4.83 -21.32 -5.80
N ASN A 25 -4.59 -22.46 -6.46
CA ASN A 25 -3.85 -23.54 -5.82
C ASN A 25 -2.40 -23.09 -5.53
N LEU A 26 -1.90 -23.34 -4.32
CA LEU A 26 -0.55 -22.96 -3.89
C LEU A 26 0.55 -23.44 -4.85
N ARG A 27 0.46 -24.70 -5.31
CA ARG A 27 1.43 -25.28 -6.25
C ARG A 27 1.41 -24.57 -7.60
N THR A 28 0.23 -24.11 -8.02
CA THR A 28 0.09 -23.32 -9.24
C THR A 28 0.77 -21.96 -9.09
N LEU A 29 0.58 -21.27 -7.96
CA LEU A 29 1.26 -20.01 -7.68
C LEU A 29 2.79 -20.17 -7.63
N GLN A 30 3.29 -21.22 -6.98
CA GLN A 30 4.73 -21.53 -6.92
C GLN A 30 5.34 -21.72 -8.30
N ARG A 31 4.68 -22.52 -9.15
CA ARG A 31 5.10 -22.73 -10.54
C ARG A 31 5.17 -21.43 -11.34
N TRP A 32 4.21 -20.52 -11.11
CA TRP A 32 4.26 -19.21 -11.73
C TRP A 32 5.40 -18.36 -11.19
N GLU A 33 5.58 -18.24 -9.87
CA GLU A 33 6.69 -17.48 -9.27
C GLU A 33 8.08 -17.96 -9.74
N ASN A 34 8.22 -19.25 -10.05
CA ASN A 34 9.45 -19.86 -10.56
C ASN A 34 9.57 -19.89 -12.10
N ASP A 35 8.63 -19.27 -12.83
CA ASP A 35 8.52 -19.33 -14.30
C ASP A 35 8.43 -20.78 -14.88
N GLU A 36 8.08 -21.78 -14.07
CA GLU A 36 7.92 -23.18 -14.50
C GLU A 36 6.71 -23.38 -15.42
N THR A 37 5.73 -22.47 -15.38
CA THR A 37 4.53 -22.53 -16.22
C THR A 37 4.05 -21.14 -16.60
N ALA A 38 3.62 -20.96 -17.84
CA ALA A 38 3.05 -19.69 -18.30
C ALA A 38 1.72 -19.36 -17.60
N ILE A 39 1.52 -18.07 -17.31
CA ILE A 39 0.31 -17.54 -16.70
C ILE A 39 -0.70 -17.23 -17.79
N ARG A 40 -1.88 -17.84 -17.73
CA ARG A 40 -2.97 -17.52 -18.66
C ARG A 40 -3.52 -16.12 -18.37
N LYS A 41 -3.94 -15.41 -19.43
CA LYS A 41 -4.48 -14.04 -19.39
C LYS A 41 -5.41 -13.77 -18.19
N LYS A 42 -6.45 -14.60 -17.99
CA LYS A 42 -7.41 -14.46 -16.88
C LYS A 42 -6.75 -14.45 -15.49
N ASN A 43 -5.75 -15.29 -15.27
CA ASN A 43 -5.03 -15.34 -13.99
C ASN A 43 -4.05 -14.18 -13.87
N ALA A 44 -3.39 -13.80 -14.97
CA ALA A 44 -2.51 -12.64 -14.99
C ALA A 44 -3.29 -11.36 -14.66
N GLU A 45 -4.48 -11.16 -15.26
CA GLU A 45 -5.39 -10.06 -14.92
C GLU A 45 -5.83 -10.11 -13.46
N LYS A 46 -6.18 -11.29 -12.95
CA LYS A 46 -6.59 -11.45 -11.54
C LYS A 46 -5.48 -11.06 -10.56
N ILE A 47 -4.26 -11.51 -10.83
CA ILE A 47 -3.08 -11.21 -10.00
C ILE A 47 -2.69 -9.74 -10.15
N ALA A 48 -2.74 -9.22 -11.37
CA ALA A 48 -2.43 -7.82 -11.67
C ALA A 48 -3.41 -6.89 -10.95
N ASN A 49 -4.71 -7.18 -10.98
CA ASN A 49 -5.73 -6.45 -10.23
C ASN A 49 -5.51 -6.54 -8.71
N TYR A 50 -5.09 -7.71 -8.20
CA TYR A 50 -4.83 -7.89 -6.77
C TYR A 50 -3.66 -7.02 -6.27
N PHE A 51 -2.59 -6.93 -7.06
CA PHE A 51 -1.47 -6.05 -6.79
C PHE A 51 -1.65 -4.63 -7.33
N ASN A 52 -2.80 -4.39 -7.98
CA ASN A 52 -3.15 -3.19 -8.70
C ASN A 52 -2.06 -2.64 -9.63
N VAL A 53 -1.43 -3.55 -10.38
CA VAL A 53 -0.46 -3.25 -11.43
C VAL A 53 -1.03 -3.61 -12.79
N SER A 54 -0.40 -3.16 -13.87
CA SER A 54 -0.78 -3.63 -15.20
C SER A 54 -0.31 -5.06 -15.44
N VAL A 55 -1.03 -5.79 -16.31
CA VAL A 55 -0.61 -7.13 -16.73
C VAL A 55 0.80 -7.12 -17.35
N PRO A 56 1.17 -6.16 -18.23
CA PRO A 56 2.55 -6.05 -18.71
C PRO A 56 3.60 -5.90 -17.60
N TYR A 57 3.34 -5.08 -16.58
CA TYR A 57 4.26 -4.92 -15.45
C TYR A 57 4.39 -6.21 -14.65
N LEU A 58 3.26 -6.84 -14.31
CA LEU A 58 3.22 -8.11 -13.58
C LEU A 58 4.05 -9.19 -14.29
N LEU A 59 3.90 -9.28 -15.61
CA LEU A 59 4.58 -10.27 -16.44
C LEU A 59 6.03 -9.90 -16.78
N GLY A 60 6.52 -8.74 -16.32
CA GLY A 60 7.89 -8.29 -16.55
C GLY A 60 8.16 -7.72 -17.94
N TYR A 61 7.10 -7.38 -18.70
CA TYR A 61 7.23 -6.77 -20.04
C TYR A 61 7.50 -5.27 -19.98
N THR A 62 7.21 -4.62 -18.84
CA THR A 62 7.51 -3.20 -18.61
C THR A 62 8.25 -3.01 -17.28
N ALA A 63 9.11 -1.99 -17.23
CA ALA A 63 9.72 -1.52 -15.99
C ALA A 63 8.79 -0.59 -15.20
N GLU A 64 7.81 0.00 -15.87
CA GLU A 64 6.88 0.98 -15.30
C GLU A 64 5.52 0.33 -15.00
N ILE A 65 4.98 0.61 -13.81
CA ILE A 65 3.58 0.32 -13.48
C ILE A 65 2.74 1.31 -14.28
N ASP A 66 1.90 0.79 -15.16
CA ASP A 66 1.10 1.58 -16.10
C ASP A 66 0.32 2.70 -15.38
N ALA A 67 0.53 3.93 -15.83
CA ALA A 67 -0.11 5.13 -15.29
C ALA A 67 -1.63 5.18 -15.54
N SER A 68 -2.17 4.24 -16.33
CA SER A 68 -3.60 4.14 -16.62
C SER A 68 -4.41 3.32 -15.60
N SER A 69 -3.75 2.66 -14.63
CA SER A 69 -4.47 2.13 -13.48
C SER A 69 -5.18 3.31 -12.81
N ASN A 70 -6.43 3.15 -12.35
CA ASN A 70 -7.16 4.21 -11.62
C ASN A 70 -6.59 4.44 -10.20
N TRP A 71 -5.31 4.09 -10.05
CA TRP A 71 -4.42 4.13 -8.93
C TRP A 71 -3.38 5.22 -9.18
N GLY A 72 -3.06 6.08 -8.22
CA GLY A 72 -2.05 7.11 -8.48
C GLY A 72 -2.57 8.40 -9.12
N LYS A 73 -3.86 8.76 -8.95
CA LYS A 73 -4.19 10.20 -8.81
C LYS A 73 -3.73 10.78 -7.45
N ILE A 74 -3.01 9.98 -6.67
CA ILE A 74 -2.45 10.32 -5.36
C ILE A 74 -1.03 10.91 -5.52
N LEU A 75 -0.97 11.98 -6.30
CA LEU A 75 -0.35 13.21 -5.84
C LEU A 75 -1.43 14.26 -6.02
N SER A 76 -2.43 14.23 -5.13
CA SER A 76 -3.56 15.17 -5.16
C SER A 76 -3.20 16.49 -4.49
N ILE A 77 -1.92 16.87 -4.49
CA ILE A 77 -1.52 18.19 -4.04
C ILE A 77 -1.31 19.05 -5.28
N SER A 78 -2.14 20.09 -5.38
CA SER A 78 -2.04 21.06 -6.47
C SER A 78 -0.65 21.67 -6.45
N SER A 79 -0.06 21.97 -7.61
CA SER A 79 1.18 22.75 -7.67
C SER A 79 1.03 24.17 -7.09
N ARG A 80 -0.21 24.61 -6.87
CA ARG A 80 -0.54 25.86 -6.19
C ARG A 80 -0.73 25.72 -4.68
N ASP A 81 -0.72 24.49 -4.17
CA ASP A 81 -0.81 24.24 -2.74
C ASP A 81 0.51 24.66 -2.07
N PRO A 82 0.46 25.40 -0.95
CA PRO A 82 1.66 25.82 -0.23
C PRO A 82 2.59 24.66 0.15
N ASP A 83 2.04 23.47 0.39
CA ASP A 83 2.79 22.31 0.85
C ASP A 83 3.33 21.45 -0.32
N TYR A 84 3.07 21.82 -1.57
CA TYR A 84 3.45 21.04 -2.77
C TYR A 84 4.93 20.67 -2.78
N GLU A 85 5.83 21.64 -2.57
CA GLU A 85 7.26 21.39 -2.61
C GLU A 85 7.73 20.49 -1.45
N ALA A 86 7.16 20.66 -0.26
CA ALA A 86 7.47 19.81 0.88
C ALA A 86 7.02 18.35 0.64
N VAL A 87 5.81 18.16 0.11
CA VAL A 87 5.31 16.82 -0.26
C VAL A 87 6.18 16.17 -1.34
N LYS A 88 6.59 16.93 -2.35
CA LYS A 88 7.46 16.44 -3.43
C LYS A 88 8.85 16.06 -2.91
N ALA A 89 9.44 16.90 -2.06
CA ALA A 89 10.73 16.62 -1.42
C ALA A 89 10.65 15.37 -0.55
N GLY A 90 9.63 15.26 0.30
CA GLY A 90 9.39 14.12 1.15
C GLY A 90 9.17 12.81 0.41
N LYS A 91 8.45 12.85 -0.72
CA LYS A 91 8.31 11.68 -1.60
C LYS A 91 9.66 11.26 -2.18
N SER A 92 10.49 12.21 -2.58
CA SER A 92 11.83 11.92 -3.10
C SER A 92 12.73 11.31 -2.03
N ILE A 93 12.67 11.83 -0.79
CA ILE A 93 13.35 11.26 0.38
C ILE A 93 12.89 9.82 0.60
N PHE A 94 11.57 9.59 0.67
CA PHE A 94 11.02 8.25 0.83
C PHE A 94 11.53 7.27 -0.23
N GLN A 95 11.49 7.65 -1.51
CA GLN A 95 11.96 6.82 -2.61
C GLN A 95 13.47 6.55 -2.55
N SER A 96 14.26 7.47 -2.01
CA SER A 96 15.71 7.27 -1.82
C SER A 96 16.05 6.31 -0.67
N LEU A 97 15.17 6.23 0.33
CA LEU A 97 15.36 5.43 1.55
C LEU A 97 14.69 4.06 1.49
N THR A 98 13.94 3.77 0.42
CA THR A 98 13.13 2.55 0.31
C THR A 98 13.36 1.84 -1.02
N PRO A 99 13.05 0.53 -1.10
CA PRO A 99 13.13 -0.20 -2.37
C PRO A 99 12.27 0.45 -3.47
N PRO A 100 12.62 0.24 -4.76
CA PRO A 100 11.83 0.75 -5.88
C PRO A 100 10.34 0.40 -5.76
N ASN A 101 9.46 1.33 -6.12
CA ASN A 101 8.00 1.21 -6.07
C ASN A 101 7.37 1.13 -4.67
N SER A 102 8.15 1.31 -3.59
CA SER A 102 7.62 1.38 -2.22
C SER A 102 6.57 2.48 -2.04
N ASP A 103 6.65 3.57 -2.82
CA ASP A 103 5.70 4.70 -2.75
C ASP A 103 4.31 4.27 -3.18
N LYS A 104 4.21 3.44 -4.22
CA LYS A 104 2.97 2.85 -4.70
C LYS A 104 2.42 1.82 -3.73
N ILE A 105 3.30 1.05 -3.09
CA ILE A 105 2.91 0.09 -2.04
C ILE A 105 2.33 0.82 -0.83
N LEU A 106 2.98 1.89 -0.38
CA LEU A 106 2.51 2.71 0.73
C LEU A 106 1.18 3.37 0.40
N GLU A 107 1.06 3.97 -0.78
CA GLU A 107 -0.21 4.47 -1.32
C GLU A 107 -1.30 3.38 -1.20
N ASN A 108 -0.93 2.11 -1.46
CA ASN A 108 -1.90 1.02 -1.50
C ASN A 108 -2.41 0.59 -0.16
N ASN A 109 -1.46 0.46 0.76
CA ASN A 109 -1.79 0.15 2.13
C ASN A 109 -2.67 1.25 2.76
N ILE A 110 -2.41 2.52 2.44
CA ILE A 110 -3.22 3.63 2.94
C ILE A 110 -4.62 3.60 2.32
N PHE A 111 -4.74 3.53 0.99
CA PHE A 111 -6.04 3.52 0.34
C PHE A 111 -6.91 2.34 0.79
N GLU A 112 -6.36 1.13 0.84
CA GLU A 112 -7.07 -0.07 1.32
C GLU A 112 -7.49 0.04 2.80
N TYR A 113 -6.65 0.65 3.64
CA TYR A 113 -7.04 0.94 5.02
C TYR A 113 -8.28 1.84 5.06
N TYR A 114 -8.31 2.90 4.25
CA TYR A 114 -9.45 3.80 4.16
C TYR A 114 -10.68 3.09 3.58
N VAL A 115 -10.56 2.31 2.51
CA VAL A 115 -11.66 1.50 1.97
C VAL A 115 -12.29 0.63 3.06
N ASN A 116 -11.47 -0.07 3.85
CA ASN A 116 -11.98 -0.96 4.90
C ASN A 116 -12.60 -0.20 6.08
N PHE A 117 -11.96 0.88 6.55
CA PHE A 117 -12.51 1.75 7.59
C PHE A 117 -13.88 2.30 7.20
N TYR A 118 -14.02 2.74 5.95
CA TYR A 118 -15.24 3.32 5.41
C TYR A 118 -16.32 2.26 5.18
N LYS A 119 -15.98 1.07 4.68
CA LYS A 119 -16.91 -0.06 4.58
C LYS A 119 -17.49 -0.44 5.94
N ASP A 120 -16.65 -0.56 6.96
CA ASP A 120 -17.08 -0.86 8.34
C ASP A 120 -17.98 0.26 8.88
N GLY A 121 -17.62 1.53 8.64
CA GLY A 121 -18.46 2.69 8.96
C GLY A 121 -19.83 2.65 8.28
N LYS A 122 -19.89 2.36 6.98
CA LYS A 122 -21.14 2.24 6.19
C LYS A 122 -22.00 1.09 6.71
N THR A 123 -21.41 -0.06 7.05
CA THR A 123 -22.13 -1.21 7.62
C THR A 123 -22.71 -0.90 9.00
N LYS A 124 -21.92 -0.30 9.91
CA LYS A 124 -22.36 0.05 11.26
C LYS A 124 -23.49 1.08 11.29
N ASN A 125 -23.52 1.98 10.30
CA ASN A 125 -24.50 3.07 10.25
C ASN A 125 -25.65 2.82 9.27
N LYS A 126 -25.71 1.66 8.60
CA LYS A 126 -26.71 1.37 7.56
C LYS A 126 -28.16 1.54 8.02
N HIS A 127 -28.43 1.31 9.31
CA HIS A 127 -29.76 1.42 9.91
C HIS A 127 -30.04 2.80 10.52
N ASN A 128 -29.01 3.65 10.65
CA ASN A 128 -29.07 4.93 11.36
C ASN A 128 -28.93 6.14 10.44
N LEU A 129 -28.49 5.94 9.19
CA LEU A 129 -28.27 6.99 8.20
C LEU A 129 -29.03 6.68 6.91
N SER A 130 -29.41 7.74 6.19
CA SER A 130 -29.96 7.63 4.85
C SER A 130 -28.91 7.13 3.86
N GLU A 131 -29.32 6.57 2.71
CA GLU A 131 -28.38 6.22 1.63
C GLU A 131 -27.58 7.42 1.14
N GLU A 132 -28.21 8.60 1.09
CA GLU A 132 -27.55 9.85 0.72
C GLU A 132 -26.47 10.24 1.73
N ASP A 133 -26.75 10.14 3.04
CA ASP A 133 -25.77 10.40 4.09
C ASP A 133 -24.66 9.35 4.09
N LEU A 134 -24.98 8.09 3.83
CA LEU A 134 -23.97 7.03 3.72
C LEU A 134 -23.03 7.27 2.54
N GLU A 135 -23.53 7.75 1.41
CA GLU A 135 -22.69 8.09 0.26
C GLU A 135 -21.92 9.38 0.46
N LYS A 136 -22.55 10.38 1.09
CA LYS A 136 -21.90 11.62 1.48
C LYS A 136 -20.76 11.40 2.46
N PHE A 137 -20.92 10.58 3.49
CA PHE A 137 -19.87 10.36 4.49
C PHE A 137 -18.92 9.24 4.13
N PHE A 138 -19.37 8.25 3.36
CA PHE A 138 -18.61 7.04 3.08
C PHE A 138 -18.39 6.69 1.60
N GLY A 139 -18.66 7.62 0.69
CA GLY A 139 -18.47 7.43 -0.76
C GLY A 139 -17.01 7.44 -1.23
N GLU A 140 -16.80 7.04 -2.48
CA GLU A 140 -15.46 6.87 -3.08
C GLU A 140 -14.63 8.16 -3.12
N GLN A 141 -15.28 9.31 -3.30
CA GLN A 141 -14.59 10.61 -3.29
C GLN A 141 -13.99 10.93 -1.92
N HIS A 142 -14.69 10.58 -0.83
CA HIS A 142 -14.19 10.79 0.53
C HIS A 142 -13.04 9.85 0.87
N ILE A 143 -13.11 8.60 0.42
CA ILE A 143 -12.01 7.63 0.56
C ILE A 143 -10.76 8.18 -0.15
N SER A 144 -10.91 8.64 -1.39
CA SER A 144 -9.80 9.17 -2.20
C SER A 144 -9.21 10.44 -1.60
N HIS A 145 -10.05 11.38 -1.15
CA HIS A 145 -9.59 12.62 -0.52
C HIS A 145 -8.85 12.35 0.80
N SER A 146 -9.42 11.53 1.68
CA SER A 146 -8.85 11.26 3.01
C SER A 146 -7.55 10.47 2.92
N SER A 147 -7.48 9.45 2.07
CA SER A 147 -6.25 8.67 1.85
C SER A 147 -5.14 9.54 1.27
N SER A 148 -5.45 10.37 0.26
CA SER A 148 -4.48 11.28 -0.34
C SER A 148 -3.95 12.32 0.64
N LYS A 149 -4.85 12.92 1.45
CA LYS A 149 -4.45 13.86 2.50
C LYS A 149 -3.47 13.23 3.50
N ARG A 150 -3.72 12.00 3.95
CA ARG A 150 -2.79 11.31 4.85
C ARG A 150 -1.44 11.01 4.21
N LEU A 151 -1.44 10.58 2.95
CA LEU A 151 -0.19 10.31 2.25
C LEU A 151 0.62 11.60 2.03
N ASN A 152 -0.03 12.69 1.67
CA ASN A 152 0.61 14.00 1.55
C ASN A 152 1.21 14.46 2.88
N ASN A 153 0.46 14.37 3.99
CA ASN A 153 0.98 14.70 5.31
C ASN A 153 2.20 13.84 5.70
N PHE A 154 2.18 12.55 5.34
CA PHE A 154 3.32 11.66 5.58
C PHE A 154 4.56 12.12 4.81
N TYR A 155 4.44 12.40 3.52
CA TYR A 155 5.56 12.91 2.74
C TYR A 155 6.02 14.28 3.25
N GLN A 156 5.10 15.21 3.48
CA GLN A 156 5.42 16.51 4.07
C GLN A 156 6.23 16.36 5.36
N ALA A 157 5.84 15.46 6.26
CA ALA A 157 6.58 15.19 7.49
C ALA A 157 8.02 14.72 7.21
N LEU A 158 8.22 13.80 6.26
CA LEU A 158 9.57 13.34 5.88
C LEU A 158 10.49 14.48 5.41
N ALA A 159 9.94 15.54 4.82
CA ALA A 159 10.73 16.69 4.38
C ALA A 159 11.25 17.57 5.53
N PHE A 160 10.70 17.41 6.74
CA PHE A 160 11.07 18.17 7.93
C PHE A 160 11.81 17.34 8.99
N LEU A 161 12.00 16.04 8.75
CA LEU A 161 12.71 15.14 9.65
C LEU A 161 14.20 15.08 9.32
N GLU A 162 15.01 14.77 10.33
CA GLU A 162 16.42 14.43 10.11
C GLU A 162 16.55 13.10 9.35
N ALA A 163 17.72 12.86 8.74
CA ALA A 163 17.92 11.73 7.83
C ALA A 163 17.63 10.37 8.50
N GLU A 164 18.06 10.18 9.74
CA GLU A 164 17.84 8.95 10.51
C GLU A 164 16.35 8.77 10.85
N GLU A 165 15.66 9.85 11.23
CA GLU A 165 14.24 9.82 11.57
C GLU A 165 13.38 9.51 10.35
N ALA A 166 13.70 10.15 9.22
CA ALA A 166 13.05 9.90 7.93
C ALA A 166 13.28 8.44 7.48
N ALA A 167 14.47 7.88 7.69
CA ALA A 167 14.76 6.49 7.37
C ALA A 167 13.96 5.51 8.22
N VAL A 168 13.90 5.73 9.54
CA VAL A 168 13.09 4.90 10.45
C VAL A 168 11.61 4.96 10.05
N LEU A 169 11.07 6.16 9.84
CA LEU A 169 9.66 6.34 9.51
C LEU A 169 9.31 5.74 8.13
N SER A 170 10.20 5.87 7.14
CA SER A 170 10.03 5.30 5.80
C SER A 170 10.03 3.78 5.82
N CYS A 171 11.00 3.15 6.49
CA CYS A 171 11.06 1.70 6.63
C CYS A 171 9.88 1.16 7.45
N PHE A 172 9.53 1.83 8.55
CA PHE A 172 8.44 1.42 9.42
C PHE A 172 7.09 1.45 8.69
N SER A 173 6.85 2.45 7.84
CA SER A 173 5.58 2.60 7.12
C SER A 173 5.26 1.39 6.23
N LEU A 174 6.29 0.75 5.68
CA LEU A 174 6.22 -0.44 4.82
C LEU A 174 6.09 -1.77 5.57
N LEU A 175 6.30 -1.80 6.89
CA LEU A 175 6.19 -3.03 7.66
C LEU A 175 4.76 -3.59 7.66
N SER A 176 4.65 -4.92 7.64
CA SER A 176 3.38 -5.60 7.88
C SER A 176 2.88 -5.34 9.30
N LYS A 177 1.59 -5.56 9.56
CA LYS A 177 1.01 -5.37 10.90
C LYS A 177 1.74 -6.18 11.97
N GLU A 178 2.11 -7.41 11.65
CA GLU A 178 2.83 -8.32 12.54
C GLU A 178 4.25 -7.81 12.82
N LYS A 179 4.96 -7.33 11.79
CA LYS A 179 6.29 -6.74 11.95
C LYS A 179 6.25 -5.43 12.73
N LYS A 180 5.23 -4.58 12.52
CA LYS A 180 5.01 -3.35 13.31
C LYS A 180 4.80 -3.68 14.79
N ALA A 181 4.01 -4.71 15.09
CA ALA A 181 3.81 -5.18 16.45
C ALA A 181 5.12 -5.68 17.07
N ALA A 182 5.92 -6.46 16.33
CA ALA A 182 7.22 -6.92 16.82
C ALA A 182 8.19 -5.76 17.15
N VAL A 183 8.23 -4.72 16.30
CA VAL A 183 9.00 -3.50 16.58
C VAL A 183 8.48 -2.79 17.83
N TYR A 184 7.16 -2.70 17.99
CA TYR A 184 6.56 -2.10 19.19
C TYR A 184 6.94 -2.84 20.47
N GLU A 185 6.89 -4.18 20.48
CA GLU A 185 7.29 -4.98 21.66
C GLU A 185 8.76 -4.76 22.05
N ILE A 186 9.66 -4.67 21.05
CA ILE A 186 11.07 -4.35 21.29
C ILE A 186 11.19 -2.97 21.95
N LEU A 187 10.50 -1.95 21.42
CA LEU A 187 10.54 -0.59 21.97
C LEU A 187 9.92 -0.51 23.38
N ALA A 188 8.83 -1.22 23.62
CA ALA A 188 8.18 -1.28 24.93
C ALA A 188 9.13 -1.87 25.99
N GLY A 189 9.85 -2.94 25.65
CA GLY A 189 10.86 -3.55 26.53
C GLY A 189 12.07 -2.65 26.85
N LEU A 190 12.34 -1.61 26.03
CA LEU A 190 13.37 -0.61 26.35
C LEU A 190 12.90 0.41 27.39
N ILE A 191 11.59 0.68 27.44
CA ILE A 191 10.99 1.71 28.30
C ILE A 191 10.65 1.13 29.68
N THR A 192 10.26 -0.14 29.75
CA THR A 192 10.08 -0.87 30.99
C THR A 192 11.27 -1.81 31.21
N PRO A 193 12.30 -1.43 31.97
CA PRO A 193 13.31 -2.40 32.38
C PRO A 193 12.59 -3.51 33.13
N ASP A 194 12.84 -4.76 32.73
CA ASP A 194 12.32 -5.93 33.42
C ASP A 194 12.61 -5.79 34.92
N ASN A 195 11.60 -5.42 35.70
CA ASN A 195 11.64 -5.50 37.15
C ASN A 195 11.62 -7.00 37.49
N LYS A 196 12.81 -7.60 37.51
CA LYS A 196 13.08 -8.83 38.25
C LYS A 196 13.63 -8.49 39.63
#